data_AF-A0A969XLZ1-F1
#
_entry.id   AF-A0A969XLZ1-F1
#
_cell.length_a   1.000
_cell.length_b   1.000
_cell.length_c   1.000
_cell.angle_alpha   90.00
_cell.angle_beta   90.00
_cell.angle_gamma   90.00
#
_symmetry.space_group_name_H-M   'P 1'
#
loop_
_entity.id
_entity.type
_entity.pdbx_description
1 polymer ?
#
loop_
_entity_poly.entity_id
_entity_poly.type
_entity_poly.pdbx_seq_one_letter_code
_entity_poly.pdbx_strand_id
1 'polypeptide(L)' 'LSKRIVALAETAGYGLVERLAEEIARLCLADERVEGVTVRVEKPRALRYGRSVGVEIERSRG' A
#
# COMPACT_ATOMS: atom_id res chain seq x y z
N LEU A 1 -8.09 2.99 11.04
CA LEU A 1 -7.39 2.65 9.78
C LEU A 1 -6.02 3.31 9.69
N SER A 2 -5.92 4.65 9.65
CA SER A 2 -4.64 5.37 9.47
C SER A 2 -3.48 4.91 10.39
N LYS A 3 -3.68 4.83 11.72
CA LYS A 3 -2.62 4.35 12.65
C LYS A 3 -2.15 2.91 12.38
N ARG A 4 -3.04 2.03 11.91
CA ARG A 4 -2.71 0.64 11.58
C ARG A 4 -1.86 0.56 10.30
N ILE A 5 -2.13 1.43 9.33
CA ILE A 5 -1.36 1.52 8.08
C ILE A 5 0.06 2.01 8.36
N VAL A 6 0.24 3.02 9.22
CA VAL A 6 1.57 3.51 9.62
C VAL A 6 2.37 2.41 10.32
N ALA A 7 1.78 1.75 11.32
CA ALA A 7 2.45 0.66 12.03
C ALA A 7 2.83 -0.50 11.08
N LEU A 8 1.96 -0.82 10.11
CA LEU A 8 2.24 -1.83 9.09
C LEU A 8 3.40 -1.39 8.19
N ALA A 9 3.45 -0.13 7.75
CA ALA A 9 4.53 0.41 6.94
C ALA A 9 5.89 0.53 7.68
N GLU A 10 5.88 0.65 9.00
CA GLU A 10 7.10 0.73 9.83
C GLU A 10 7.66 -0.65 10.22
N THR A 11 6.79 -1.64 10.45
CA THR A 11 7.19 -3.02 10.79
C THR A 11 7.53 -3.86 9.57
N ALA A 12 7.05 -3.42 8.41
CA ALA A 12 7.39 -3.87 7.08
C ALA A 12 8.90 -3.84 6.78
N GLY A 13 9.61 -4.91 7.09
CA GLY A 13 10.84 -5.28 6.37
C GLY A 13 10.55 -5.69 4.92
N TYR A 14 9.68 -4.96 4.20
CA TYR A 14 9.26 -5.34 2.85
C TYR A 14 10.38 -4.97 1.87
N GLY A 15 11.06 -5.99 1.36
CA GLY A 15 12.03 -5.85 0.28
C GLY A 15 11.43 -5.30 -1.03
N LEU A 16 10.10 -5.23 -1.14
CA LEU A 16 9.37 -4.78 -2.34
C LEU A 16 8.15 -3.93 -1.96
N VAL A 17 7.94 -2.83 -2.69
CA VAL A 17 6.81 -1.90 -2.49
C VAL A 17 5.45 -2.52 -2.84
N GLU A 18 5.43 -3.58 -3.66
CA GLU A 18 4.22 -4.31 -4.03
C GLU A 18 3.58 -5.00 -2.82
N ARG A 19 4.40 -5.63 -1.97
CA ARG A 19 3.92 -6.33 -0.78
C ARG A 19 3.33 -5.37 0.25
N LEU A 20 3.90 -4.17 0.37
CA LEU A 20 3.34 -3.12 1.22
C LEU A 20 1.95 -2.70 0.74
N ALA A 21 1.80 -2.46 -0.56
CA ALA A 21 0.53 -2.04 -1.13
C ALA A 21 -0.57 -3.10 -0.91
N GLU A 22 -0.24 -4.37 -1.11
CA GLU A 22 -1.18 -5.48 -0.97
C GLU A 22 -1.62 -5.71 0.49
N GLU A 23 -0.71 -5.61 1.45
CA GLU A 23 -1.05 -5.74 2.87
C GLU A 23 -1.89 -4.56 3.38
N ILE A 24 -1.63 -3.34 2.89
CA ILE A 24 -2.50 -2.19 3.16
C ILE A 24 -3.91 -2.43 2.59
N ALA A 25 -4.01 -2.92 1.36
CA ALA A 25 -5.31 -3.21 0.74
C ALA A 25 -6.08 -4.28 1.50
N ARG A 26 -5.42 -5.37 1.93
CA ARG A 26 -6.03 -6.40 2.80
C ARG A 26 -6.50 -5.82 4.12
N LEU A 27 -5.69 -4.98 4.76
CA LEU A 27 -6.05 -4.37 6.04
C LEU A 27 -7.26 -3.43 5.91
N CYS A 28 -7.40 -2.74 4.79
CA CYS A 28 -8.57 -1.93 4.48
C CYS A 28 -9.81 -2.80 4.19
N LEU A 29 -9.68 -3.85 3.38
CA LEU A 29 -10.78 -4.77 3.05
C LEU A 29 -11.14 -5.73 4.19
N ALA A 30 -10.35 -5.81 5.26
CA ALA A 30 -10.74 -6.51 6.48
C ALA A 30 -11.90 -5.82 7.22
N ASP A 31 -12.14 -4.52 6.96
CA ASP A 31 -13.33 -3.83 7.46
C ASP A 31 -14.50 -4.10 6.52
N GLU A 32 -15.52 -4.78 7.02
CA GLU A 32 -16.74 -5.20 6.31
C GLU A 32 -17.52 -4.03 5.67
N ARG A 33 -17.29 -2.79 6.11
CA ARG A 33 -17.90 -1.58 5.53
C ARG A 33 -17.16 -1.06 4.31
N VAL A 34 -15.99 -1.63 3.99
CA VAL A 34 -15.17 -1.23 2.85
C VAL A 34 -15.52 -2.12 1.66
N GLU A 35 -16.09 -1.52 0.63
CA GLU A 35 -16.45 -2.17 -0.65
C GLU A 35 -15.31 -2.16 -1.66
N GLY A 36 -14.38 -1.21 -1.54
CA GLY A 36 -13.21 -1.11 -2.38
C GLY A 36 -12.15 -0.19 -1.79
N VAL A 37 -10.90 -0.41 -2.20
CA VAL A 37 -9.75 0.36 -1.78
C VAL A 37 -8.77 0.52 -2.94
N THR A 38 -8.30 1.75 -3.12
CA THR A 38 -7.18 2.08 -4.01
C THR A 38 -5.99 2.41 -3.14
N VAL A 39 -4.88 1.67 -3.31
CA VAL A 39 -3.64 1.86 -2.55
C VAL A 39 -2.55 2.28 -3.50
N ARG A 40 -1.99 3.48 -3.26
CA ARG A 40 -0.86 4.02 -4.00
C ARG A 40 0.35 4.12 -3.08
N VAL A 41 1.42 3.43 -3.43
CA VAL A 41 2.70 3.47 -2.71
C VAL A 41 3.74 4.08 -3.62
N GLU A 42 4.32 5.19 -3.22
CA GLU A 42 5.38 5.88 -3.97
C GLU A 42 6.69 5.82 -3.19
N LYS A 43 7.78 5.49 -3.88
CA LYS A 43 9.14 5.56 -3.35
C LYS A 43 9.86 6.73 -4.04
N PRO A 44 9.68 7.97 -3.55
CA PRO A 44 10.36 9.12 -4.12
C PRO A 44 11.88 8.91 -4.03
N ARG A 45 12.61 9.25 -5.10
CA ARG A 45 14.08 9.10 -5.23
C ARG A 45 14.62 7.66 -5.32
N ALA A 46 13.78 6.64 -5.56
CA ALA A 46 14.29 5.27 -5.74
C ALA A 46 15.16 5.09 -7.00
N LEU A 47 14.92 5.90 -8.04
CA LEU A 47 15.65 5.88 -9.30
C LEU A 47 16.46 7.17 -9.44
N ARG A 48 17.77 7.05 -9.72
CA ARG A 48 18.65 8.20 -9.97
C ARG A 48 18.23 9.04 -11.19
N TYR A 49 17.36 8.51 -12.07
CA TYR A 49 16.93 9.15 -13.32
C TYR A 49 15.40 9.26 -13.50
N GLY A 50 14.59 8.79 -12.53
CA GLY A 50 13.12 8.85 -12.58
C GLY A 50 12.56 9.72 -11.47
N ARG A 51 11.60 10.62 -11.77
CA ARG A 51 11.04 11.55 -10.75
C ARG A 51 10.39 10.83 -9.56
N SER A 52 9.81 9.66 -9.79
CA SER A 52 9.23 8.77 -8.76
C SER A 52 9.03 7.38 -9.35
N VAL A 53 9.09 6.34 -8.53
CA VAL A 53 8.55 5.01 -8.87
C VAL A 53 7.52 4.65 -7.81
N GLY A 54 6.40 4.12 -8.23
CA GLY A 54 5.34 3.73 -7.33
C GLY A 54 4.50 2.62 -7.92
N VAL A 55 3.73 1.98 -7.06
CA VAL A 55 2.77 0.94 -7.42
C VAL A 55 1.40 1.43 -6.96
N GLU A 56 0.43 1.30 -7.85
CA GLU A 56 -0.97 1.58 -7.57
C GLU A 56 -1.76 0.29 -7.78
N ILE A 57 -2.53 -0.11 -6.78
CA ILE A 57 -3.42 -1.25 -6.87
C ILE A 57 -4.83 -0.83 -6.50
N GLU A 58 -5.79 -1.41 -7.20
CA GLU A 58 -7.21 -1.33 -6.88
C GLU A 58 -7.72 -2.71 -6.49
N ARG A 59 -8.48 -2.77 -5.41
CA ARG A 59 -9.11 -3.99 -4.92
C ARG A 59 -10.54 -3.66 -4.51
N SER A 60 -11.48 -4.45 -4.98
CA SER A 60 -12.88 -4.40 -4.60
C SER A 60 -13.29 -5.73 -3.94
N ARG A 61 -14.33 -5.68 -3.12
CA ARG A 61 -14.98 -6.87 -2.57
C ARG A 61 -15.95 -7.37 -3.65
N GLY A 62 -15.53 -8.36 -4.42
CA GLY A 62 -16.30 -8.99 -5.50
C GLY A 62 -15.90 -10.45 -5.67
#